data_AF-T0YID9-F1
#
_entry.id   AF-T0YID9-F1
#
_cell.length_a   1.000
_cell.length_b   1.000
_cell.length_c   1.000
_cell.angle_alpha   90.00
_cell.angle_beta   90.00
_cell.angle_gamma   90.00
#
_symmetry.space_group_name_H-M   'P 1'
#
loop_
_entity.id
_entity.type
_entity.pdbx_description
1 polymer ?
#
loop_
_entity_poly.entity_id
_entity_poly.type
_entity_poly.pdbx_seq_one_letter_code
_entity_poly.pdbx_strand_id
1 'polypeptide(L)'
;MAHRVNHVNKKTGVTYVYEYTPYWDKEKKQARNTQVCIGKIDAVSGQFVPSKRLAPSQAAARDTAVTASAEVIGPSLILDAVTERLGLGKLLKACFPQTYQQILTMAYYL
;
A
#
# COMPACT_ATOMS: atom_id res chain seq x y z
N MET A 1 23.27 -18.71 2.27
CA MET A 1 22.65 -18.52 3.60
C MET A 1 22.73 -17.05 3.97
N ALA A 2 21.67 -16.51 4.57
CA ALA A 2 21.69 -15.15 5.08
C ALA A 2 22.61 -15.06 6.31
N HIS A 3 23.33 -13.95 6.45
CA HIS A 3 24.18 -13.71 7.62
C HIS A 3 23.98 -12.31 8.17
N ARG A 4 24.31 -12.13 9.45
CA ARG A 4 24.16 -10.86 10.13
C ARG A 4 25.42 -10.02 9.98
N VAL A 5 25.26 -8.76 9.55
CA VAL A 5 26.35 -7.78 9.42
C VAL A 5 26.03 -6.53 10.23
N ASN A 6 27.00 -6.03 10.97
CA ASN A 6 26.86 -4.81 11.76
C ASN A 6 27.57 -3.65 11.06
N HIS A 7 26.86 -2.55 10.85
CA HIS A 7 27.39 -1.33 10.25
C HIS A 7 27.32 -0.18 11.25
N VAL A 8 28.46 0.40 11.56
CA VAL A 8 28.54 1.58 12.43
C VAL A 8 28.38 2.83 11.60
N ASN A 9 27.36 3.64 11.90
CA ASN A 9 27.25 4.97 11.32
C ASN A 9 28.27 5.89 11.99
N LYS A 10 29.35 6.24 11.27
CA LYS A 10 30.45 7.06 11.81
C LYS A 10 30.02 8.45 12.28
N LYS A 11 28.92 9.00 11.75
CA LYS A 11 28.42 10.33 12.13
C LYS A 11 27.63 10.31 13.43
N THR A 12 26.84 9.25 13.64
CA THR A 12 25.91 9.17 14.79
C THR A 12 26.34 8.17 15.85
N GLY A 13 27.37 7.36 15.60
CA GLY A 13 27.81 6.27 16.47
C GLY A 13 26.87 5.06 16.52
N VAL A 14 25.70 5.12 15.86
CA VAL A 14 24.70 4.06 15.93
C VAL A 14 25.15 2.84 15.13
N THR A 15 25.12 1.67 15.76
CA THR A 15 25.40 0.40 15.09
C THR A 15 24.10 -0.21 14.58
N TYR A 16 23.94 -0.24 13.26
CA TYR A 16 22.82 -0.87 12.59
C TYR A 16 23.14 -2.31 12.26
N VAL A 17 22.11 -3.15 12.31
CA VAL A 17 22.22 -4.57 12.07
C VAL A 17 21.45 -4.91 10.80
N TYR A 18 22.15 -5.58 9.88
CA TYR A 18 21.63 -5.97 8.59
C TYR A 18 21.61 -7.48 8.44
N GLU A 19 20.55 -7.98 7.82
CA GLU A 19 20.54 -9.30 7.21
C GLU A 19 21.10 -9.18 5.80
N TYR A 20 22.17 -9.92 5.54
CA TYR A 20 22.89 -9.93 4.28
C TYR A 20 22.59 -11.22 3.54
N THR A 21 22.15 -11.11 2.29
CA THR A 21 21.93 -12.25 1.39
C THR A 21 22.74 -12.07 0.11
N PRO A 22 23.78 -12.89 -0.15
CA PRO A 22 24.51 -12.85 -1.41
C PRO A 22 23.70 -13.49 -2.53
N TYR A 23 23.81 -12.96 -3.74
CA TYR A 23 23.26 -13.54 -4.95
C TYR A 23 24.17 -13.28 -6.15
N TRP A 24 24.07 -14.12 -7.17
CA TRP A 24 24.75 -13.91 -8.44
C TRP A 24 23.83 -13.12 -9.39
N ASP A 25 24.27 -11.94 -9.81
CA ASP A 25 23.56 -11.14 -10.81
C ASP A 25 23.91 -11.66 -12.21
N LYS A 26 22.97 -12.39 -12.84
CA LYS A 26 23.19 -13.03 -14.15
C LYS A 26 23.35 -12.02 -15.29
N GLU A 27 22.65 -10.89 -15.21
CA GLU A 27 22.69 -9.85 -16.24
C GLU A 27 24.04 -9.13 -16.21
N LYS A 28 24.47 -8.75 -15.01
CA LYS A 28 25.74 -8.02 -14.80
C LYS A 28 26.95 -8.92 -14.63
N LYS A 29 26.77 -10.24 -14.62
CA LYS A 29 27.79 -11.28 -14.45
C LYS A 29 28.74 -11.03 -13.27
N GLN A 30 28.18 -10.66 -12.12
CA GLN A 30 28.96 -10.38 -10.92
C GLN A 30 28.23 -10.81 -9.65
N ALA A 31 28.99 -11.08 -8.58
CA ALA A 31 28.43 -11.32 -7.26
C ALA A 31 27.88 -10.01 -6.69
N ARG A 32 26.66 -10.05 -6.15
CA ARG A 32 26.00 -8.94 -5.46
C ARG A 32 25.38 -9.40 -4.16
N ASN A 33 24.86 -8.46 -3.40
CA ASN A 33 24.16 -8.73 -2.16
C ASN A 33 22.95 -7.83 -1.99
N THR A 34 22.00 -8.34 -1.21
CA THR A 34 20.88 -7.57 -0.69
C THR A 34 21.08 -7.44 0.82
N GLN A 35 20.98 -6.21 1.32
CA GLN A 35 21.10 -5.92 2.75
C GLN A 35 19.79 -5.31 3.26
N VAL A 36 19.17 -5.96 4.23
CA VAL A 36 17.94 -5.48 4.88
C VAL A 36 18.28 -5.09 6.31
N CYS A 37 18.05 -3.82 6.68
CA CYS A 37 18.22 -3.37 8.05
C CYS A 37 17.14 -4.02 8.94
N ILE A 38 17.57 -4.93 9.81
CA ILE A 38 16.70 -5.67 10.72
C ILE A 38 16.58 -5.01 12.10
N GLY A 39 17.48 -4.08 12.42
CA GLY A 39 17.42 -3.32 13.67
C GLY A 39 18.70 -2.55 13.95
N LYS A 40 18.90 -2.21 15.21
CA LYS A 40 20.09 -1.52 15.71
C LYS A 40 20.55 -2.13 17.03
N ILE A 41 21.81 -1.93 17.37
CA ILE A 41 22.33 -2.22 18.70
C ILE A 41 22.13 -0.96 19.55
N ASP A 42 21.54 -1.14 20.73
CA ASP A 42 21.45 -0.06 21.70
C ASP A 42 22.84 0.25 22.29
N ALA A 43 23.20 1.53 22.31
CA ALA A 43 24.54 1.96 22.69
C ALA A 43 24.82 1.79 24.19
N VAL A 44 23.77 1.79 25.02
CA VAL A 44 23.89 1.68 26.48
C VAL A 44 23.86 0.22 26.92
N SER A 45 22.88 -0.55 26.46
CA SER A 45 22.71 -1.96 26.87
C SER A 45 23.51 -2.95 26.02
N GLY A 46 23.98 -2.57 24.83
CA GLY A 46 24.60 -3.48 23.86
C GLY A 46 23.63 -4.50 23.26
N GLN A 47 22.34 -4.41 23.57
CA GLN A 47 21.33 -5.37 23.11
C GLN A 47 20.83 -5.05 21.70
N PHE A 48 20.40 -6.10 21.00
CA PHE A 48 19.77 -5.93 19.69
C PHE A 48 18.33 -5.45 19.84
N VAL A 49 18.05 -4.30 19.23
CA VAL A 49 16.71 -3.70 19.15
C VAL A 49 16.17 -3.91 17.72
N PRO A 50 15.16 -4.78 17.53
CA PRO A 50 14.59 -5.02 16.22
C PRO A 50 13.90 -3.77 15.67
N SER A 51 13.89 -3.63 14.34
CA SER A 51 13.22 -2.53 13.67
C SER A 51 11.70 -2.65 13.85
N LYS A 52 11.04 -1.59 14.34
CA LYS A 52 9.58 -1.52 14.47
C LYS A 52 8.85 -1.82 13.16
N ARG A 53 9.48 -1.46 12.03
CA ARG A 53 8.97 -1.77 10.70
C ARG A 53 8.70 -3.27 10.57
N LEU A 54 9.62 -4.12 11.07
CA LEU A 54 9.59 -5.59 11.00
C LEU A 54 8.73 -6.26 12.07
N ALA A 55 7.95 -5.50 12.83
CA ALA A 55 7.06 -6.08 13.83
C ALA A 55 5.99 -6.99 13.18
N PRO A 56 5.66 -8.13 13.80
CA PRO A 56 4.61 -9.02 13.31
C PRO A 56 3.24 -8.33 13.13
N SER A 57 2.94 -7.34 13.97
CA SER A 57 1.71 -6.54 13.87
C SER A 57 1.59 -5.75 12.56
N GLN A 58 2.70 -5.48 11.88
CA GLN A 58 2.73 -4.79 10.58
C GLN A 58 2.80 -5.77 9.40
N ALA A 59 2.78 -7.08 9.63
CA ALA A 59 2.91 -8.09 8.58
C ALA A 59 1.82 -7.95 7.50
N ALA A 60 0.56 -7.75 7.90
CA ALA A 60 -0.56 -7.58 6.97
C ALA A 60 -0.40 -6.35 6.07
N ALA A 61 0.13 -5.23 6.58
CA ALA A 61 0.37 -4.02 5.80
C ALA A 61 1.52 -4.14 4.78
N ARG A 62 2.30 -5.21 4.85
CA ARG A 62 3.43 -5.49 3.94
C ARG A 62 3.14 -6.60 2.95
N ASP A 63 2.08 -7.35 3.21
CA ASP A 63 1.67 -8.40 2.31
C ASP A 63 1.11 -7.73 1.05
N THR A 64 1.84 -7.87 -0.06
CA THR A 64 1.44 -7.33 -1.35
C THR A 64 0.16 -8.00 -1.89
N ALA A 65 -0.25 -9.14 -1.33
CA ALA A 65 -1.54 -9.76 -1.61
C ALA A 65 -2.70 -9.04 -0.90
N VAL A 66 -2.44 -8.32 0.21
CA VAL A 66 -3.45 -7.56 0.94
C VAL A 66 -3.59 -6.19 0.28
N THR A 67 -4.43 -6.11 -0.74
CA THR A 67 -4.79 -4.85 -1.39
C THR A 67 -6.09 -4.33 -0.77
N ALA A 68 -6.04 -3.17 -0.11
CA ALA A 68 -7.25 -2.42 0.23
C ALA A 68 -7.75 -1.71 -1.04
N SER A 69 -8.97 -1.96 -1.47
CA SER A 69 -9.65 -1.17 -2.49
C SER A 69 -10.48 -0.06 -1.84
N ALA A 70 -10.61 1.06 -2.53
CA ALA A 70 -11.49 2.15 -2.16
C ALA A 70 -12.25 2.61 -3.41
N GLU A 71 -13.56 2.79 -3.28
CA GLU A 71 -14.44 3.30 -4.33
C GLU A 71 -15.09 4.60 -3.85
N VAL A 72 -15.21 5.59 -4.74
CA VAL A 72 -15.84 6.88 -4.44
C VAL A 72 -17.33 6.79 -4.74
N ILE A 73 -18.15 6.54 -3.71
CA ILE A 73 -19.61 6.36 -3.85
C ILE A 73 -20.45 7.58 -3.44
N GLY A 74 -19.83 8.56 -2.78
CA GLY A 74 -20.52 9.71 -2.17
C GLY A 74 -21.39 10.51 -3.17
N PRO A 75 -20.85 10.95 -4.32
CA PRO A 75 -21.62 11.72 -5.29
C PRO A 75 -22.82 10.95 -5.85
N SER A 76 -22.66 9.67 -6.16
CA SER A 76 -23.75 8.82 -6.67
C SER A 76 -24.89 8.70 -5.66
N LEU A 77 -24.60 8.48 -4.37
CA LEU A 77 -25.63 8.38 -3.32
C LEU A 77 -26.45 9.66 -3.17
N ILE A 78 -25.80 10.84 -3.27
CA ILE A 78 -26.50 12.12 -3.18
C ILE A 78 -27.40 12.32 -4.41
N LEU A 79 -26.87 12.05 -5.59
CA LEU A 79 -27.60 12.24 -6.84
C LEU A 79 -28.75 11.24 -6.98
N ASP A 80 -28.58 9.99 -6.54
CA ASP A 80 -29.63 8.98 -6.45
C ASP A 80 -30.82 9.48 -5.62
N ALA A 81 -30.54 10.00 -4.42
CA ALA A 81 -31.58 10.53 -3.53
C ALA A 81 -32.35 11.72 -4.15
N VAL A 82 -31.64 12.59 -4.88
CA VAL A 82 -32.26 13.72 -5.59
C VAL A 82 -33.11 13.24 -6.76
N THR A 83 -32.60 12.31 -7.57
CA THR A 83 -33.30 11.74 -8.73
C THR A 83 -34.57 10.99 -8.31
N GLU A 84 -34.53 10.27 -7.19
CA GLU A 84 -35.71 9.59 -6.63
C GLU A 84 -36.75 10.60 -6.14
N ARG A 85 -36.34 11.60 -5.34
CA ARG A 85 -37.24 12.62 -4.78
C ARG A 85 -37.96 13.43 -5.86
N LEU A 86 -37.29 13.69 -6.98
CA LEU A 86 -37.86 14.43 -8.12
C LEU A 86 -38.65 13.53 -9.08
N GLY A 87 -38.65 12.20 -8.89
CA GLY A 87 -39.28 11.25 -9.80
C GLY A 87 -38.64 11.19 -11.19
N LEU A 88 -37.43 11.74 -11.34
CA LEU A 88 -36.71 11.86 -12.61
C LEU A 88 -36.46 10.51 -13.27
N GLY A 89 -36.14 9.48 -12.48
CA GLY A 89 -35.93 8.14 -13.01
C GLY A 89 -37.17 7.57 -13.71
N LYS A 90 -38.37 7.81 -13.17
CA LYS A 90 -39.63 7.35 -13.77
C LYS A 90 -39.95 8.12 -15.05
N LEU A 91 -39.76 9.44 -15.03
CA LEU A 91 -39.98 10.31 -16.19
C LEU A 91 -39.01 9.98 -17.33
N LEU A 92 -37.71 9.88 -17.04
CA LEU A 92 -36.70 9.52 -18.03
C LEU A 92 -36.96 8.14 -18.61
N LYS A 93 -37.39 7.16 -17.79
CA LYS A 93 -37.74 5.83 -18.28
C LYS A 93 -38.98 5.84 -19.18
N ALA A 94 -39.95 6.72 -18.93
CA ALA A 94 -41.12 6.86 -19.79
C ALA A 94 -40.76 7.50 -21.15
N CYS A 95 -39.89 8.51 -21.16
CA CYS A 95 -39.46 9.21 -22.38
C CYS A 95 -38.40 8.45 -23.18
N PHE A 96 -37.45 7.80 -22.49
CA PHE A 96 -36.26 7.17 -23.07
C PHE A 96 -36.05 5.76 -22.51
N PRO A 97 -36.94 4.78 -22.78
CA PRO A 97 -36.94 3.49 -22.09
C PRO A 97 -35.64 2.68 -22.26
N GLN A 98 -34.95 2.86 -23.38
CA GLN A 98 -33.73 2.12 -23.71
C GLN A 98 -32.44 2.86 -23.26
N THR A 99 -32.50 4.16 -22.98
CA THR A 99 -31.32 5.01 -22.75
C THR A 99 -31.34 5.81 -21.45
N TYR A 100 -32.42 5.75 -20.66
CA TYR A 100 -32.56 6.53 -19.43
C TYR A 100 -31.44 6.30 -18.41
N GLN A 101 -30.90 5.09 -18.33
CA GLN A 101 -29.80 4.77 -17.42
C GLN A 101 -28.50 5.43 -17.88
N GLN A 102 -28.20 5.39 -19.18
CA GLN A 102 -27.01 6.03 -19.75
C GLN A 102 -27.07 7.55 -19.54
N ILE A 103 -28.26 8.16 -19.67
CA ILE A 103 -28.45 9.58 -19.40
C ILE A 103 -28.16 9.90 -17.93
N LEU A 104 -28.69 9.13 -16.98
CA LEU A 104 -28.41 9.31 -15.55
C LEU A 104 -26.93 9.08 -15.21
N THR A 105 -26.32 8.02 -15.74
CA THR A 105 -24.90 7.71 -15.52
C THR A 105 -23.99 8.83 -16.05
N MET A 106 -24.31 9.41 -17.21
CA MET A 106 -23.56 10.55 -17.75
C MET A 106 -23.74 11.82 -16.91
N ALA A 107 -24.92 12.04 -16.34
CA ALA A 107 -25.17 13.15 -15.42
C ALA A 107 -24.48 12.97 -14.06
N TYR A 108 -24.24 11.71 -13.64
CA TYR A 108 -23.62 11.37 -12.36
C TYR A 108 -22.09 11.29 -12.44
N TYR A 109 -21.53 11.29 -13.64
CA TYR A 109 -20.10 11.31 -13.87
C TYR A 109 -19.54 12.69 -13.51
N LEU A 110 -18.86 12.75 -12.37
CA LEU A 110 -18.17 13.93 -11.81
C LEU A 110 -16.66 13.71 -11.79
#